data_AF-A0A9E3NZR3-F1
#
_entry.id   AF-A0A9E3NZR3-F1
#
_cell.length_a   1.000
_cell.length_b   1.000
_cell.length_c   1.000
_cell.angle_alpha   90.00
_cell.angle_beta   90.00
_cell.angle_gamma   90.00
#
_symmetry.space_group_name_H-M   'P 1'
#
loop_
_entity.id
_entity.type
_entity.pdbx_description
1 polymer ?
#
loop_
_entity_poly.entity_id
_entity_poly.type
_entity_poly.pdbx_seq_one_letter_code
_entity_poly.pdbx_strand_id
1 'polypeptide(L)'
;MRSTIVATTGLALLGIAAAVTACADDATEAIDGGTSLPEASIDATTDAGPGADAGDAGVRASTCEITRAYFVACGEPLTCGDAKFDAWCDANDRAINSESFRRAQEKCLLPENCDGEKRRRCEYATYASATPTDAQKQVVAAYCQTCEPADPTGCATRKTTYLPGAASNSVDDVFVAAWELSDPIADEIRTQCTGGALDAGDAGCAKAFANCAGGVYVDRLPDCP
;
A
#
# COMPACT_ATOMS: atom_id res chain seq x y z
N MET A 1 -27.54 -19.84 54.48
CA MET A 1 -28.49 -19.42 53.43
C MET A 1 -27.66 -18.84 52.29
N ARG A 2 -27.59 -19.58 51.18
CA ARG A 2 -26.90 -19.17 49.94
C ARG A 2 -27.86 -18.29 49.13
N SER A 3 -27.37 -17.22 48.53
CA SER A 3 -28.04 -16.58 47.40
C SER A 3 -26.99 -16.16 46.38
N THR A 4 -27.05 -16.86 45.27
CA THR A 4 -26.31 -16.68 44.02
C THR A 4 -26.97 -15.53 43.25
N ILE A 5 -26.19 -14.56 42.79
CA ILE A 5 -26.64 -13.63 41.75
C ILE A 5 -25.86 -13.96 40.49
N VAL A 6 -26.59 -14.43 39.49
CA VAL A 6 -26.15 -14.61 38.10
C VAL A 6 -26.30 -13.26 37.41
N ALA A 7 -25.23 -12.75 36.79
CA ALA A 7 -25.30 -11.63 35.86
C ALA A 7 -24.69 -12.07 34.52
N THR A 8 -25.56 -12.60 33.66
CA THR A 8 -25.33 -12.75 32.22
C THR A 8 -25.62 -11.41 31.55
N THR A 9 -24.60 -10.78 30.96
CA THR A 9 -24.81 -9.81 29.88
C THR A 9 -23.60 -9.87 28.96
N GLY A 10 -23.82 -10.37 27.74
CA GLY A 10 -22.85 -10.32 26.67
C GLY A 10 -22.66 -8.89 26.17
N LEU A 11 -21.47 -8.59 25.69
CA LEU A 11 -21.21 -7.41 24.88
C LEU A 11 -20.35 -7.79 23.67
N ALA A 12 -20.97 -7.50 22.53
CA ALA A 12 -20.60 -7.60 21.14
C ALA A 12 -19.09 -7.60 20.77
N LEU A 13 -18.79 -8.41 19.74
CA LEU A 13 -17.66 -8.25 18.84
C LEU A 13 -17.59 -6.80 18.34
N LEU A 14 -16.51 -6.10 18.67
CA LEU A 14 -16.06 -4.90 17.95
C LEU A 14 -15.14 -5.37 16.83
N GLY A 15 -15.74 -5.60 15.65
CA GLY A 15 -15.01 -5.74 14.40
C GLY A 15 -14.27 -4.44 14.10
N ILE A 16 -12.95 -4.52 13.99
CA ILE A 16 -12.09 -3.44 13.55
C ILE A 16 -12.49 -3.08 12.12
N ALA A 17 -12.73 -1.79 11.89
CA ALA A 17 -13.28 -1.24 10.67
C ALA A 17 -12.47 -1.66 9.42
N ALA A 18 -13.13 -2.43 8.54
CA ALA A 18 -12.85 -2.39 7.12
C ALA A 18 -13.43 -1.07 6.60
N ALA A 19 -12.57 -0.10 6.28
CA ALA A 19 -12.96 1.10 5.57
C ALA A 19 -12.74 0.90 4.07
N VAL A 20 -13.71 0.25 3.41
CA VAL A 20 -14.16 0.55 2.04
C VAL A 20 -15.48 -0.19 1.84
N THR A 21 -16.58 0.43 2.24
CA THR A 21 -17.91 0.11 1.73
C THR A 21 -18.54 1.40 1.22
N ALA A 22 -18.67 1.51 -0.10
CA ALA A 22 -19.66 2.38 -0.71
C ALA A 22 -20.77 1.48 -1.28
N CYS A 23 -21.97 1.59 -0.71
CA CYS A 23 -23.27 1.16 -1.26
C CYS A 23 -23.89 2.39 -1.96
N ALA A 24 -24.78 2.38 -2.97
CA ALA A 24 -25.57 1.36 -3.67
C ALA A 24 -26.13 1.96 -5.00
N ASP A 25 -26.37 1.07 -5.97
CA ASP A 25 -27.37 0.98 -7.08
C ASP A 25 -28.03 2.24 -7.72
N ASP A 26 -27.98 2.39 -9.06
CA ASP A 26 -29.03 1.96 -10.03
C ASP A 26 -28.66 2.34 -11.51
N ALA A 27 -29.18 1.56 -12.48
CA ALA A 27 -29.39 1.82 -13.91
C ALA A 27 -28.26 1.78 -15.01
N THR A 28 -28.20 0.62 -15.69
CA THR A 28 -28.37 0.35 -17.15
C THR A 28 -27.59 1.07 -18.30
N GLU A 29 -27.20 0.21 -19.28
CA GLU A 29 -27.06 0.37 -20.75
C GLU A 29 -25.66 0.53 -21.41
N ALA A 30 -25.58 -0.06 -22.61
CA ALA A 30 -24.46 -0.45 -23.49
C ALA A 30 -23.57 0.71 -24.06
N ILE A 31 -22.46 0.47 -24.79
CA ILE A 31 -22.32 0.14 -26.25
C ILE A 31 -20.78 0.08 -26.50
N ASP A 32 -20.16 -1.01 -26.97
CA ASP A 32 -19.86 -1.47 -28.35
C ASP A 32 -19.03 -0.54 -29.30
N GLY A 33 -18.08 -1.16 -30.01
CA GLY A 33 -17.36 -0.63 -31.19
C GLY A 33 -15.98 -0.03 -30.90
N GLY A 34 -14.85 -0.44 -31.47
CA GLY A 34 -14.60 -1.32 -32.60
C GLY A 34 -13.44 -0.73 -33.45
N THR A 35 -12.36 -1.51 -33.60
CA THR A 35 -11.51 -1.65 -34.81
C THR A 35 -10.70 -0.46 -35.37
N SER A 36 -9.37 -0.60 -35.45
CA SER A 36 -8.60 -0.94 -36.69
C SER A 36 -7.15 -0.42 -36.65
N LEU A 37 -6.18 -1.32 -36.89
CA LEU A 37 -4.78 -1.03 -37.24
C LEU A 37 -4.66 -0.63 -38.73
N PRO A 38 -3.57 0.03 -39.15
CA PRO A 38 -2.75 -0.65 -40.15
C PRO A 38 -1.22 -0.44 -40.06
N GLU A 39 -0.56 -1.31 -40.83
CA GLU A 39 0.84 -1.60 -41.04
C GLU A 39 1.69 -0.45 -41.62
N ALA A 40 3.00 -0.43 -41.33
CA ALA A 40 4.07 -0.58 -42.35
C ALA A 40 5.48 -0.50 -41.74
N SER A 41 6.36 -1.26 -42.38
CA SER A 41 7.76 -1.61 -42.13
C SER A 41 8.78 -0.47 -42.26
N ILE A 42 9.99 -0.65 -41.68
CA ILE A 42 11.32 -0.66 -42.37
C ILE A 42 12.47 -0.85 -41.34
N ASP A 43 13.45 -1.64 -41.79
CA ASP A 43 14.71 -2.13 -41.22
C ASP A 43 15.84 -1.07 -41.16
N ALA A 44 16.66 -1.07 -40.08
CA ALA A 44 18.11 -0.84 -40.10
C ALA A 44 18.79 -0.87 -38.71
N THR A 45 19.47 -1.98 -38.41
CA THR A 45 20.80 -2.14 -37.76
C THR A 45 21.20 -1.31 -36.53
N THR A 46 21.29 -1.95 -35.34
CA THR A 46 22.49 -1.92 -34.45
C THR A 46 22.40 -2.99 -33.35
N ASP A 47 23.32 -3.97 -33.41
CA ASP A 47 23.68 -4.93 -32.33
C ASP A 47 24.40 -4.20 -31.17
N ALA A 48 24.46 -4.64 -29.90
CA ALA A 48 23.72 -5.59 -29.07
C ALA A 48 24.29 -5.48 -27.64
N GLY A 49 23.45 -5.60 -26.62
CA GLY A 49 23.78 -5.84 -25.21
C GLY A 49 22.46 -6.18 -24.50
N PRO A 50 22.40 -7.14 -23.55
CA PRO A 50 21.14 -7.79 -23.17
C PRO A 50 20.32 -6.90 -22.22
N GLY A 51 19.74 -5.84 -22.78
CA GLY A 51 18.58 -5.17 -22.20
C GLY A 51 17.36 -5.95 -22.64
N ALA A 52 16.56 -6.40 -21.68
CA ALA A 52 15.22 -6.89 -21.94
C ALA A 52 14.47 -5.84 -22.79
N ASP A 53 13.80 -6.34 -23.80
CA ASP A 53 13.21 -5.59 -24.91
C ASP A 53 12.48 -4.33 -24.44
N ALA A 54 12.99 -3.17 -24.89
CA ALA A 54 12.22 -1.94 -24.98
C ALA A 54 11.18 -2.10 -26.11
N GLY A 55 10.19 -2.96 -25.86
CA GLY A 55 9.03 -3.14 -26.70
C GLY A 55 7.90 -2.26 -26.20
N ASP A 56 7.48 -1.33 -27.06
CA ASP A 56 6.40 -0.37 -26.85
C ASP A 56 6.69 0.68 -25.76
N ALA A 57 7.17 1.85 -26.19
CA ALA A 57 6.84 3.10 -25.48
C ALA A 57 5.36 3.44 -25.74
N GLY A 58 4.48 2.46 -25.53
CA GLY A 58 3.09 2.70 -25.26
C GLY A 58 3.05 3.60 -24.04
N VAL A 59 2.09 4.52 -24.01
CA VAL A 59 1.86 5.31 -22.81
C VAL A 59 1.62 4.32 -21.68
N ARG A 60 2.60 4.16 -20.79
CA ARG A 60 2.48 3.31 -19.61
C ARG A 60 1.28 3.83 -18.85
N ALA A 61 0.29 2.96 -18.63
CA ALA A 61 -0.88 3.32 -17.86
C ALA A 61 -0.43 3.91 -16.53
N SER A 62 -1.00 5.05 -16.17
CA SER A 62 -0.79 5.68 -14.88
C SER A 62 -1.25 4.74 -13.76
N THR A 63 -0.70 4.95 -12.57
CA THR A 63 -1.10 4.26 -11.35
C THR A 63 -2.63 4.33 -11.12
N CYS A 64 -3.26 5.45 -11.48
CA CYS A 64 -4.70 5.65 -11.34
C CYS A 64 -5.52 4.90 -12.39
N GLU A 65 -5.06 4.85 -13.64
CA GLU A 65 -5.70 4.02 -14.68
C GLU A 65 -5.63 2.53 -14.31
N ILE A 66 -4.47 2.06 -13.82
CA ILE A 66 -4.28 0.69 -13.34
C ILE A 66 -5.22 0.40 -12.16
N THR A 67 -5.25 1.29 -11.17
CA THR A 67 -6.09 1.11 -9.98
C THR A 67 -7.57 1.10 -10.34
N ARG A 68 -8.02 2.04 -11.19
CA ARG A 68 -9.40 2.07 -11.69
C ARG A 68 -9.78 0.77 -12.37
N ALA A 69 -8.95 0.32 -13.32
CA ALA A 69 -9.21 -0.91 -14.08
C ALA A 69 -9.31 -2.13 -13.16
N TYR A 70 -8.43 -2.23 -12.17
CA TYR A 70 -8.49 -3.30 -11.17
C TYR A 70 -9.76 -3.26 -10.32
N PHE A 71 -10.14 -2.09 -9.79
CA PHE A 71 -11.33 -1.96 -8.96
C PHE A 71 -12.59 -2.34 -9.75
N VAL A 72 -12.71 -1.84 -10.98
CA VAL A 72 -13.82 -2.20 -11.88
C VAL A 72 -13.82 -3.70 -12.18
N ALA A 73 -12.67 -4.29 -12.50
CA ALA A 73 -12.56 -5.72 -12.79
C ALA A 73 -12.90 -6.62 -11.59
N CYS A 74 -12.63 -6.14 -10.38
CA CYS A 74 -12.93 -6.84 -9.14
C CYS A 74 -14.32 -6.52 -8.55
N GLY A 75 -15.07 -5.60 -9.16
CA GLY A 75 -16.38 -5.17 -8.65
C GLY A 75 -16.29 -4.37 -7.35
N GLU A 76 -15.15 -3.72 -7.10
CA GLU A 76 -14.89 -2.92 -5.91
C GLU A 76 -15.27 -1.44 -6.15
N PRO A 77 -15.84 -0.74 -5.15
CA PRO A 77 -16.20 0.66 -5.31
C PRO A 77 -14.96 1.54 -5.39
N LEU A 78 -14.97 2.51 -6.31
CA LEU A 78 -13.92 3.51 -6.41
C LEU A 78 -14.03 4.55 -5.28
N THR A 79 -12.90 4.89 -4.68
CA THR A 79 -12.82 5.99 -3.71
C THR A 79 -13.33 7.30 -4.33
N CYS A 80 -14.18 8.02 -3.59
CA CYS A 80 -14.87 9.23 -4.06
C CYS A 80 -15.83 9.02 -5.25
N GLY A 81 -16.08 7.78 -5.68
CA GLY A 81 -16.95 7.44 -6.81
C GLY A 81 -16.33 7.71 -8.19
N ASP A 82 -16.96 7.19 -9.24
CA ASP A 82 -16.41 7.17 -10.61
C ASP A 82 -15.95 8.54 -11.13
N ALA A 83 -16.76 9.57 -10.89
CA ALA A 83 -16.55 10.92 -11.42
C ALA A 83 -15.36 11.67 -10.77
N LYS A 84 -14.94 11.26 -9.57
CA LYS A 84 -13.94 11.96 -8.76
C LYS A 84 -12.70 11.13 -8.47
N PHE A 85 -12.75 9.84 -8.77
CA PHE A 85 -11.69 8.89 -8.47
C PHE A 85 -10.34 9.30 -9.06
N ASP A 86 -10.25 9.66 -10.35
CA ASP A 86 -8.95 9.96 -10.96
C ASP A 86 -8.28 11.18 -10.32
N ALA A 87 -9.06 12.24 -10.07
CA ALA A 87 -8.55 13.44 -9.42
C ALA A 87 -8.09 13.17 -7.98
N TRP A 88 -8.87 12.39 -7.22
CA TRP A 88 -8.47 11.96 -5.88
C TRP A 88 -7.23 11.05 -5.91
N CYS A 89 -7.19 10.09 -6.82
CA CYS A 89 -6.11 9.14 -6.96
C CYS A 89 -4.79 9.83 -7.32
N ASP A 90 -4.81 10.78 -8.26
CA ASP A 90 -3.64 11.57 -8.63
C ASP A 90 -3.11 12.39 -7.45
N ALA A 91 -4.01 12.99 -6.67
CA ALA A 91 -3.64 13.73 -5.46
C ALA A 91 -3.03 12.80 -4.40
N ASN A 92 -3.64 11.63 -4.21
CA ASN A 92 -3.21 10.63 -3.24
C ASN A 92 -1.83 10.06 -3.62
N ASP A 93 -1.65 9.66 -4.89
CA ASP A 93 -0.40 9.10 -5.36
C ASP A 93 0.79 10.06 -5.20
N ARG A 94 0.56 11.35 -5.44
CA ARG A 94 1.58 12.38 -5.21
C ARG A 94 1.86 12.63 -3.74
N ALA A 95 0.85 12.52 -2.88
CA ALA A 95 0.97 12.80 -1.47
C ALA A 95 1.71 11.68 -0.72
N ILE A 96 1.33 10.42 -0.95
CA ILE A 96 1.70 9.33 -0.03
C ILE A 96 2.52 8.20 -0.67
N ASN A 97 2.42 7.96 -1.98
CA ASN A 97 2.95 6.72 -2.56
C ASN A 97 4.44 6.83 -2.94
N SER A 98 5.19 5.79 -2.60
CA SER A 98 6.56 5.57 -3.05
C SER A 98 6.61 5.03 -4.50
N GLU A 99 7.79 5.10 -5.11
CA GLU A 99 8.03 4.44 -6.41
C GLU A 99 7.92 2.91 -6.32
N SER A 100 8.34 2.31 -5.20
CA SER A 100 8.22 0.86 -4.98
C SER A 100 6.75 0.44 -4.94
N PHE A 101 5.88 1.24 -4.32
CA PHE A 101 4.44 1.03 -4.30
C PHE A 101 3.83 1.10 -5.71
N ARG A 102 4.16 2.14 -6.48
CA ARG A 102 3.68 2.28 -7.87
C ARG A 102 4.04 1.07 -8.73
N ARG A 103 5.29 0.59 -8.61
CA ARG A 103 5.76 -0.61 -9.33
C ARG A 103 5.05 -1.88 -8.87
N ALA A 104 4.77 -2.02 -7.58
CA ALA A 104 4.00 -3.13 -7.06
C ALA A 104 2.56 -3.10 -7.59
N GLN A 105 1.91 -1.94 -7.59
CA GLN A 105 0.56 -1.80 -8.12
C GLN A 105 0.48 -2.22 -9.59
N GLU A 106 1.38 -1.72 -10.43
CA GLU A 106 1.39 -2.09 -11.84
C GLU A 106 1.56 -3.59 -12.09
N LYS A 107 2.35 -4.25 -11.24
CA LYS A 107 2.59 -5.69 -11.37
C LYS A 107 1.46 -6.54 -10.78
N CYS A 108 0.74 -6.02 -9.78
CA CYS A 108 -0.11 -6.82 -8.90
C CYS A 108 -1.59 -6.48 -8.95
N LEU A 109 -1.98 -5.28 -9.42
CA LEU A 109 -3.37 -4.89 -9.62
C LEU A 109 -3.91 -5.48 -10.94
N LEU A 110 -4.05 -6.80 -10.94
CA LEU A 110 -4.56 -7.59 -12.05
C LEU A 110 -5.85 -8.32 -11.64
N PRO A 111 -6.77 -8.63 -12.57
CA PRO A 111 -8.02 -9.32 -12.24
C PRO A 111 -7.83 -10.66 -11.52
N GLU A 112 -6.76 -11.40 -11.81
CA GLU A 112 -6.45 -12.64 -11.09
C GLU A 112 -6.10 -12.43 -9.61
N ASN A 113 -5.83 -11.19 -9.20
CA ASN A 113 -5.46 -10.78 -7.84
C ASN A 113 -6.60 -10.00 -7.16
N CYS A 114 -7.87 -10.19 -7.54
CA CYS A 114 -8.99 -9.60 -6.79
C CYS A 114 -9.08 -10.07 -5.33
N ASP A 115 -8.49 -11.23 -5.00
CA ASP A 115 -8.31 -11.61 -3.60
C ASP A 115 -7.25 -10.71 -2.94
N GLY A 116 -7.67 -9.96 -1.91
CA GLY A 116 -6.81 -8.98 -1.25
C GLY A 116 -5.58 -9.60 -0.59
N GLU A 117 -5.65 -10.86 -0.14
CA GLU A 117 -4.47 -11.55 0.39
C GLU A 117 -3.48 -11.90 -0.72
N LYS A 118 -3.95 -12.45 -1.84
CA LYS A 118 -3.15 -12.76 -3.02
C LYS A 118 -2.49 -11.50 -3.59
N ARG A 119 -3.24 -10.39 -3.69
CA ARG A 119 -2.71 -9.08 -4.08
C ARG A 119 -1.55 -8.64 -3.19
N ARG A 120 -1.77 -8.58 -1.87
CA ARG A 120 -0.72 -8.15 -0.91
C ARG A 120 0.51 -9.04 -0.97
N ARG A 121 0.35 -10.36 -1.15
CA ARG A 121 1.51 -11.26 -1.34
C ARG A 121 2.30 -10.92 -2.61
N CYS A 122 1.63 -10.58 -3.70
CA CYS A 122 2.29 -10.12 -4.92
C CYS A 122 3.05 -8.80 -4.70
N GLU A 123 2.42 -7.83 -4.02
CA GLU A 123 3.01 -6.52 -3.72
C GLU A 123 4.28 -6.68 -2.86
N TYR A 124 4.19 -7.44 -1.77
CA TYR A 124 5.33 -7.66 -0.87
C TYR A 124 6.45 -8.48 -1.51
N ALA A 125 6.11 -9.44 -2.37
CA ALA A 125 7.12 -10.14 -3.19
C ALA A 125 7.84 -9.18 -4.14
N THR A 126 7.18 -8.13 -4.60
CA THR A 126 7.81 -7.08 -5.43
C THR A 126 8.75 -6.23 -4.58
N TYR A 127 8.36 -5.85 -3.36
CA TYR A 127 9.22 -5.12 -2.43
C TYR A 127 10.47 -5.90 -2.03
N ALA A 128 10.40 -7.23 -1.93
CA ALA A 128 11.56 -8.08 -1.62
C ALA A 128 12.73 -7.92 -2.62
N SER A 129 12.45 -7.46 -3.84
CA SER A 129 13.45 -7.18 -4.87
C SER A 129 13.79 -5.69 -5.02
N ALA A 130 13.08 -4.82 -4.30
CA ALA A 130 13.29 -3.37 -4.34
C ALA A 130 14.43 -2.95 -3.42
N THR A 131 15.01 -1.79 -3.69
CA THR A 131 15.98 -1.13 -2.79
C THR A 131 15.28 0.05 -2.14
N PRO A 132 15.20 0.14 -0.80
CA PRO A 132 14.60 1.29 -0.14
C PRO A 132 15.43 2.56 -0.41
N THR A 133 14.75 3.70 -0.42
CA THR A 133 15.39 5.01 -0.43
C THR A 133 16.11 5.29 0.89
N ASP A 134 16.88 6.37 0.96
CA ASP A 134 17.55 6.74 2.21
C ASP A 134 16.57 7.20 3.29
N ALA A 135 15.48 7.88 2.93
CA ALA A 135 14.42 8.24 3.88
C ALA A 135 13.75 6.99 4.48
N GLN A 136 13.43 6.00 3.63
CA GLN A 136 12.87 4.72 4.04
C GLN A 136 13.82 3.93 4.95
N LYS A 137 15.13 3.90 4.65
CA LYS A 137 16.12 3.30 5.57
C LYS A 137 16.19 4.04 6.90
N GLN A 138 16.10 5.37 6.89
CA GLN A 138 16.21 6.18 8.10
C GLN A 138 15.01 6.01 9.03
N VAL A 139 13.78 5.90 8.52
CA VAL A 139 12.60 5.63 9.37
C VAL A 139 12.70 4.25 10.03
N VAL A 140 13.15 3.22 9.29
CA VAL A 140 13.40 1.88 9.84
C VAL A 140 14.49 1.93 10.92
N ALA A 141 15.60 2.59 10.63
CA ALA A 141 16.71 2.70 11.58
C ALA A 141 16.28 3.42 12.87
N ALA A 142 15.53 4.51 12.75
CA ALA A 142 15.03 5.27 13.88
C ALA A 142 14.00 4.47 14.70
N TYR A 143 13.07 3.78 14.03
CA TYR A 143 12.15 2.84 14.69
C TYR A 143 12.94 1.79 15.49
N CYS A 144 13.92 1.13 14.88
CA CYS A 144 14.66 0.05 15.52
C CYS A 144 15.55 0.53 16.67
N GLN A 145 16.13 1.73 16.56
CA GLN A 145 16.84 2.37 17.67
C GLN A 145 15.91 2.73 18.83
N THR A 146 14.64 3.01 18.55
CA THR A 146 13.66 3.41 19.55
C THR A 146 13.00 2.21 20.22
N CYS A 147 12.51 1.26 19.43
CA CYS A 147 11.66 0.16 19.90
C CYS A 147 12.41 -1.16 20.13
N GLU A 148 13.58 -1.35 19.50
CA GLU A 148 14.38 -2.57 19.66
C GLU A 148 15.88 -2.23 19.85
N PRO A 149 16.25 -1.36 20.81
CA PRO A 149 17.62 -0.83 20.95
C PRO A 149 18.68 -1.90 21.24
N ALA A 150 18.28 -3.07 21.73
CA ALA A 150 19.19 -4.19 21.98
C ALA A 150 19.65 -4.92 20.70
N ASP A 151 18.89 -4.82 19.61
CA ASP A 151 19.21 -5.45 18.32
C ASP A 151 18.70 -4.59 17.14
N PRO A 152 19.24 -3.36 16.96
CA PRO A 152 18.74 -2.46 15.93
C PRO A 152 18.98 -2.98 14.51
N THR A 153 20.10 -3.69 14.29
CA THR A 153 20.45 -4.27 12.99
C THR A 153 19.57 -5.47 12.63
N GLY A 154 19.35 -6.39 13.57
CA GLY A 154 18.45 -7.51 13.36
C GLY A 154 17.00 -7.06 13.23
N CYS A 155 16.58 -6.04 14.00
CA CYS A 155 15.30 -5.36 13.82
C CYS A 155 15.17 -4.85 12.38
N ALA A 156 16.11 -4.02 11.89
CA ALA A 156 16.02 -3.43 10.56
C ALA A 156 15.87 -4.51 9.48
N THR A 157 16.63 -5.60 9.59
CA THR A 157 16.53 -6.75 8.68
C THR A 157 15.13 -7.38 8.71
N ARG A 158 14.58 -7.65 9.90
CA ARG A 158 13.24 -8.24 10.04
C ARG A 158 12.14 -7.31 9.49
N LYS A 159 12.25 -6.00 9.78
CA LYS A 159 11.26 -4.98 9.40
C LYS A 159 11.24 -4.64 7.91
N THR A 160 12.23 -5.08 7.14
CA THR A 160 12.26 -4.88 5.69
C THR A 160 12.21 -6.19 4.90
N THR A 161 12.14 -7.35 5.56
CA THR A 161 12.15 -8.65 4.88
C THR A 161 10.74 -9.17 4.71
N TYR A 162 10.36 -9.46 3.46
CA TYR A 162 9.16 -10.24 3.18
C TYR A 162 9.45 -11.74 3.30
N LEU A 163 8.59 -12.46 4.04
CA LEU A 163 8.65 -13.91 4.20
C LEU A 163 7.51 -14.58 3.42
N PRO A 164 7.79 -15.23 2.27
CA PRO A 164 6.78 -15.95 1.51
C PRO A 164 6.14 -17.06 2.36
N GLY A 165 4.84 -16.95 2.62
CA GLY A 165 4.07 -17.89 3.45
C GLY A 165 3.68 -17.35 4.83
N ALA A 166 4.22 -16.22 5.27
CA ALA A 166 3.63 -15.45 6.35
C ALA A 166 2.30 -14.83 5.89
N ALA A 167 1.33 -14.71 6.80
CA ALA A 167 0.06 -14.07 6.49
C ALA A 167 0.28 -12.59 6.13
N SER A 168 -0.41 -12.06 5.13
CA SER A 168 -0.17 -10.68 4.66
C SER A 168 -0.50 -9.61 5.70
N ASN A 169 -1.28 -9.93 6.74
CA ASN A 169 -1.54 -9.07 7.89
C ASN A 169 -0.41 -9.10 8.95
N SER A 170 0.70 -9.79 8.67
CA SER A 170 1.88 -9.82 9.55
C SER A 170 2.92 -8.76 9.22
N VAL A 171 2.72 -7.95 8.16
CA VAL A 171 3.55 -6.78 7.94
C VAL A 171 3.23 -5.72 8.99
N ASP A 172 4.25 -5.03 9.45
CA ASP A 172 4.13 -3.97 10.44
C ASP A 172 4.13 -2.59 9.76
N ASP A 173 3.71 -1.57 10.50
CA ASP A 173 3.64 -0.21 9.97
C ASP A 173 5.01 0.36 9.58
N VAL A 174 6.09 -0.16 10.17
CA VAL A 174 7.45 0.21 9.76
C VAL A 174 7.84 -0.43 8.42
N PHE A 175 7.35 -1.63 8.10
CA PHE A 175 7.46 -2.22 6.76
C PHE A 175 6.69 -1.38 5.74
N VAL A 176 5.48 -0.92 6.07
CA VAL A 176 4.71 0.00 5.22
C VAL A 176 5.49 1.30 4.99
N ALA A 177 6.03 1.91 6.05
CA ALA A 177 6.87 3.10 5.92
C ALA A 177 8.17 2.86 5.12
N ALA A 178 8.71 1.65 5.16
CA ALA A 178 9.92 1.28 4.43
C ALA A 178 9.69 1.09 2.93
N TRP A 179 8.48 0.71 2.51
CA TRP A 179 8.23 0.29 1.13
C TRP A 179 7.13 1.05 0.42
N GLU A 180 6.06 1.41 1.11
CA GLU A 180 4.86 1.94 0.49
C GLU A 180 4.84 3.48 0.49
N LEU A 181 5.39 4.09 1.53
CA LEU A 181 5.31 5.53 1.73
C LEU A 181 6.42 6.31 1.02
N SER A 182 6.06 7.48 0.51
CA SER A 182 6.97 8.42 -0.14
C SER A 182 8.02 8.95 0.85
N ASP A 183 9.17 9.41 0.33
CA ASP A 183 10.27 9.92 1.16
C ASP A 183 9.85 11.03 2.14
N PRO A 184 9.02 12.04 1.74
CA PRO A 184 8.55 13.05 2.68
C PRO A 184 7.72 12.47 3.84
N ILE A 185 6.87 11.48 3.57
CA ILE A 185 6.04 10.85 4.60
C ILE A 185 6.88 9.96 5.51
N ALA A 186 7.79 9.17 4.94
CA ALA A 186 8.74 8.38 5.71
C ALA A 186 9.58 9.27 6.66
N ASP A 187 10.03 10.44 6.19
CA ASP A 187 10.78 11.39 6.99
C ASP A 187 9.94 12.07 8.08
N GLU A 188 8.68 12.37 7.79
CA GLU A 188 7.73 12.90 8.76
C GLU A 188 7.45 11.89 9.87
N ILE A 189 7.17 10.63 9.51
CA ILE A 189 6.99 9.54 10.46
C ILE A 189 8.26 9.32 11.28
N ARG A 190 9.44 9.32 10.66
CA ARG A 190 10.72 9.24 11.38
C ARG A 190 10.81 10.34 12.45
N THR A 191 10.50 11.57 12.08
CA THR A 191 10.68 12.73 12.96
C THR A 191 9.64 12.78 14.08
N GLN A 192 8.38 12.46 13.80
CA GLN A 192 7.29 12.59 14.77
C GLN A 192 7.03 11.32 15.58
N CYS A 193 7.37 10.16 15.02
CA CYS A 193 6.97 8.87 15.56
C CYS A 193 8.14 8.02 16.01
N THR A 194 9.33 8.57 16.26
CA THR A 194 10.48 7.81 16.80
C THR A 194 11.26 8.62 17.84
N GLY A 195 12.23 7.99 18.48
CA GLY A 195 13.09 8.60 19.50
C GLY A 195 12.30 9.11 20.69
N GLY A 196 12.71 10.27 21.22
CA GLY A 196 12.05 10.92 22.36
C GLY A 196 10.62 11.42 22.08
N ALA A 197 10.13 11.33 20.83
CA ALA A 197 8.75 11.66 20.50
C ALA A 197 7.76 10.52 20.83
N LEU A 198 8.23 9.27 20.96
CA LEU A 198 7.41 8.15 21.43
C LEU A 198 7.43 8.07 22.95
N ASP A 199 6.36 8.53 23.59
CA ASP A 199 6.15 8.41 25.05
C ASP A 199 5.61 7.00 25.42
N ALA A 200 6.32 5.97 24.99
CA ALA A 200 5.98 4.58 25.27
C ALA A 200 7.26 3.80 25.56
N GLY A 201 7.43 3.34 26.80
CA GLY A 201 8.50 2.39 27.11
C GLY A 201 8.44 1.11 26.26
N ASP A 202 9.51 0.31 26.30
CA ASP A 202 9.79 -0.81 25.36
C ASP A 202 8.59 -1.74 25.06
N ALA A 203 7.75 -2.06 26.06
CA ALA A 203 6.63 -3.00 25.89
C ALA A 203 5.45 -2.45 25.06
N GLY A 204 5.44 -1.16 24.72
CA GLY A 204 4.38 -0.50 23.94
C GLY A 204 4.86 0.25 22.69
N CYS A 205 6.18 0.27 22.44
CA CYS A 205 6.78 1.14 21.43
C CYS A 205 6.24 0.88 20.01
N ALA A 206 6.15 -0.38 19.59
CA ALA A 206 5.63 -0.73 18.26
C ALA A 206 4.18 -0.22 18.04
N LYS A 207 3.33 -0.32 19.07
CA LYS A 207 1.95 0.19 19.00
C LYS A 207 1.90 1.72 19.00
N ALA A 208 2.76 2.37 19.77
CA ALA A 208 2.85 3.83 19.78
C ALA A 208 3.33 4.37 18.42
N PHE A 209 4.35 3.72 17.84
CA PHE A 209 4.79 3.99 16.47
C PHE A 209 3.64 3.82 15.48
N ALA A 210 2.95 2.67 15.50
CA ALA A 210 1.82 2.37 14.60
C ALA A 210 0.73 3.44 14.66
N ASN A 211 0.30 3.83 15.87
CA ASN A 211 -0.71 4.85 16.07
C ASN A 211 -0.27 6.22 15.53
N CYS A 212 0.99 6.60 15.78
CA CYS A 212 1.53 7.86 15.29
C CYS A 212 1.67 7.87 13.77
N ALA A 213 2.28 6.83 13.20
CA ALA A 213 2.48 6.68 11.76
C ALA A 213 1.14 6.64 11.00
N GLY A 214 0.15 5.92 11.56
CA GLY A 214 -1.22 5.90 11.02
C GLY A 214 -1.89 7.28 11.06
N GLY A 215 -1.64 8.08 12.11
CA GLY A 215 -2.08 9.47 12.17
C GLY A 215 -1.48 10.33 11.06
N VAL A 216 -0.15 10.29 10.90
CA VAL A 216 0.55 11.01 9.82
C VAL A 216 0.02 10.58 8.44
N TYR A 217 -0.21 9.29 8.23
CA TYR A 217 -0.78 8.80 6.97
C TYR A 217 -2.18 9.37 6.70
N VAL A 218 -3.09 9.28 7.68
CA VAL A 218 -4.48 9.74 7.54
C VAL A 218 -4.54 11.25 7.31
N ASP A 219 -3.72 12.03 8.01
CA ASP A 219 -3.66 13.49 7.87
C ASP A 219 -3.18 13.96 6.49
N ARG A 220 -2.61 13.05 5.69
CA ARG A 220 -2.05 13.31 4.35
C ARG A 220 -2.93 12.78 3.22
N LEU A 221 -4.00 12.06 3.54
CA LEU A 221 -4.98 11.65 2.55
C LEU A 221 -5.72 12.90 2.03
N PRO A 222 -5.84 13.07 0.69
CA PRO A 222 -6.60 14.18 0.14
C PRO A 222 -8.10 13.98 0.37
N ASP A 223 -8.81 15.08 0.57
CA ASP A 223 -10.27 15.11 0.54
C ASP A 223 -10.80 14.68 -0.83
N CYS A 224 -12.04 14.17 -0.85
CA CYS A 224 -12.74 13.95 -2.12
C CYS A 224 -13.05 15.32 -2.78
N PRO A 225 -12.61 15.54 -4.04
CA PRO A 225 -12.81 16.79 -4.75
C PRO A 225 -14.29 17.06 -5.10
#